data_AF-A0A916D4V8-F1
#
_entry.id   AF-A0A916D4V8-F1
#
_cell.length_a   1.000
_cell.length_b   1.000
_cell.length_c   1.000
_cell.angle_alpha   90.00
_cell.angle_beta   90.00
_cell.angle_gamma   90.00
#
_symmetry.space_group_name_H-M   'P 1'
#
loop_
_entity.id
_entity.type
_entity.pdbx_description
1 polymer ?
#
loop_
_entity_poly.entity_id
_entity_poly.type
_entity_poly.pdbx_seq_one_letter_code
_entity_poly.pdbx_strand_id
1 'polypeptide(L)'
;MSIGWPSLFLLDPPCTASTCSGFGATNNTTGATTPFIEIDMKKLIHDAALFVFEGADGAGKTTLVSALAEYLDRRGVECVALAFPGTQTGSIGKHVHELHHNPLHFGISAITPSSFQLLHVAAHLDAIERTILPALRAGKVVLLDRYLWSTLVYGGISDVPAAMLQSMAMLELVAWQGVKPTTVFLMDRPGTDSALVAAYAALARRESDFPVEILANTGTVESLRDKVLEIIAKSGADGRRRSPRPSKATPHLGQSAGDIGVRSASPAIYAKASPPKPSKVYDTYWRFAAERQEVFFRQVEGIVGSVSSDPILLKHKFTNAYRASDRVSQYLISNVIYENGDQAPREIFFRTILFKLFNRIDTWELLKNEFGEVRYSEYRFENYDRVLTRAIESGARIYSAAYIMPAARAFNAGHRKHAGHLRLLEAMLNQHLSERLSETASMQDAFNLLRAFPMLGDFLAFQFVTDLNYSTLMNFSEQEFVVPGPGARDGIRKCFSDLGEFSEADVIRWVMDRQSAEFDRVGVTFKSLWGRPLQLIDCQNLFCETSKYARLAHPDVVGLSGRTRIKQMYRPTPKPIAYWYPPKWGINEKVNQQLPPGMGSKAGLWG
;
A
#
# COMPACT_ATOMS: atom_id res chain seq x y z
N MET A 1 2.00 -0.68 -9.21
CA MET A 1 3.29 -1.40 -9.08
C MET A 1 3.22 -2.21 -7.80
N SER A 2 3.45 -3.52 -7.86
CA SER A 2 3.54 -4.36 -6.65
C SER A 2 4.92 -4.14 -6.03
N ILE A 3 4.98 -3.51 -4.86
CA ILE A 3 6.13 -3.64 -3.99
C ILE A 3 6.01 -5.05 -3.39
N GLY A 4 6.76 -6.01 -3.93
CA GLY A 4 7.00 -7.28 -3.24
C GLY A 4 7.59 -6.96 -1.86
N TRP A 5 7.16 -7.72 -0.85
CA TRP A 5 7.64 -7.63 0.52
C TRP A 5 8.76 -8.67 0.70
N PRO A 6 9.88 -8.34 1.37
CA PRO A 6 10.88 -9.32 1.74
C PRO A 6 10.32 -10.37 2.69
N SER A 7 10.68 -11.64 2.51
CA SER A 7 10.33 -12.76 3.39
C SER A 7 11.02 -12.74 4.78
N LEU A 8 11.54 -11.60 5.24
CA LEU A 8 12.49 -11.48 6.36
C LEU A 8 11.96 -11.74 7.78
N PHE A 9 10.64 -11.77 8.02
CA PHE A 9 10.08 -11.50 9.36
C PHE A 9 9.60 -12.70 10.20
N LEU A 10 10.44 -13.71 10.45
CA LEU A 10 10.16 -14.78 11.44
C LEU A 10 11.41 -15.13 12.27
N LEU A 11 11.89 -14.28 13.19
CA LEU A 11 12.98 -14.71 14.08
C LEU A 11 12.43 -15.73 15.09
N ASP A 12 12.87 -16.97 14.99
CA ASP A 12 12.67 -18.00 16.02
C ASP A 12 13.72 -17.81 17.13
N PRO A 13 13.43 -18.16 18.40
CA PRO A 13 14.37 -18.03 19.50
C PRO A 13 15.60 -18.95 19.34
N PRO A 14 16.75 -18.63 19.98
CA PRO A 14 18.01 -19.35 19.77
C PRO A 14 17.93 -20.79 20.29
N CYS A 15 18.24 -21.75 19.42
CA CYS A 15 18.31 -23.16 19.76
C CYS A 15 19.75 -23.54 20.17
N THR A 16 19.89 -24.18 21.32
CA THR A 16 21.15 -24.63 21.93
C THR A 16 21.86 -25.72 21.12
N ALA A 17 23.19 -25.66 21.09
CA ALA A 17 24.08 -26.52 20.32
C ALA A 17 24.07 -28.00 20.74
N SER A 18 24.19 -28.92 19.78
CA SER A 18 25.00 -30.14 19.91
C SER A 18 25.28 -30.86 18.58
N THR A 19 26.58 -31.15 18.39
CA THR A 19 27.23 -32.26 17.65
C THR A 19 27.37 -32.25 16.12
N CYS A 20 28.64 -32.17 15.71
CA CYS A 20 29.23 -32.44 14.39
C CYS A 20 29.55 -33.93 14.18
N SER A 21 29.59 -34.37 12.92
CA SER A 21 30.62 -35.24 12.31
C SER A 21 30.44 -35.20 10.77
N GLY A 22 31.43 -34.76 9.97
CA GLY A 22 32.46 -35.56 9.26
C GLY A 22 31.96 -35.94 7.84
N PHE A 23 32.67 -35.93 6.69
CA PHE A 23 34.08 -35.90 6.24
C PHE A 23 34.08 -35.37 4.77
N GLY A 24 35.06 -34.57 4.29
CA GLY A 24 36.18 -34.98 3.38
C GLY A 24 35.79 -35.07 1.88
N ALA A 25 36.53 -34.64 0.84
CA ALA A 25 37.88 -34.12 0.67
C ALA A 25 38.07 -33.52 -0.77
N THR A 26 38.98 -32.54 -0.88
CA THR A 26 39.97 -32.22 -1.95
C THR A 26 39.64 -32.32 -3.46
N ASN A 27 39.96 -31.24 -4.20
CA ASN A 27 41.06 -31.29 -5.20
C ASN A 27 41.56 -29.91 -5.68
N ASN A 28 42.89 -29.84 -5.82
CA ASN A 28 43.73 -28.79 -6.42
C ASN A 28 43.40 -28.51 -7.89
N THR A 29 43.64 -27.28 -8.37
CA THR A 29 44.62 -27.01 -9.45
C THR A 29 44.76 -25.52 -9.81
N THR A 30 46.02 -25.07 -9.75
CA THR A 30 46.74 -24.14 -10.65
C THR A 30 46.25 -22.70 -10.84
N GLY A 31 47.15 -21.77 -10.49
CA GLY A 31 47.06 -20.36 -10.81
C GLY A 31 47.08 -20.08 -12.30
N ALA A 32 46.13 -19.24 -12.71
CA ALA A 32 46.20 -18.42 -13.90
C ALA A 32 45.76 -17.02 -13.48
N THR A 33 46.69 -16.06 -13.52
CA THR A 33 46.38 -14.63 -13.44
C THR A 33 45.50 -14.29 -14.64
N THR A 34 44.20 -14.17 -14.41
CA THR A 34 43.24 -13.70 -15.40
C THR A 34 43.59 -12.25 -15.80
N PRO A 35 43.47 -11.88 -17.09
CA PRO A 35 43.85 -10.55 -17.53
C PRO A 35 42.92 -9.52 -16.89
N PHE A 36 43.49 -8.45 -16.33
CA PHE A 36 42.75 -7.27 -15.90
C PHE A 36 42.04 -6.67 -17.12
N ILE A 37 40.75 -6.99 -17.27
CA ILE A 37 39.88 -6.26 -18.19
C ILE A 37 39.77 -4.86 -17.63
N GLU A 38 40.23 -3.87 -18.39
CA GLU A 38 40.02 -2.46 -18.10
C GLU A 38 38.51 -2.18 -18.24
N ILE A 39 37.76 -2.40 -17.15
CA ILE A 39 36.33 -2.18 -17.12
C ILE A 39 36.10 -0.66 -17.14
N ASP A 40 35.50 -0.15 -18.21
CA ASP A 40 34.97 1.21 -18.27
C ASP A 40 33.81 1.34 -17.28
N MET A 41 34.14 1.69 -16.04
CA MET A 41 33.19 1.82 -14.93
C MET A 41 32.13 2.89 -15.20
N LYS A 42 32.40 3.90 -16.04
CA LYS A 42 31.41 4.91 -16.45
C LYS A 42 30.34 4.32 -17.37
N LYS A 43 30.71 3.41 -18.28
CA LYS A 43 29.75 2.61 -19.05
C LYS A 43 28.99 1.60 -18.20
N LEU A 44 29.66 1.04 -17.19
CA LEU A 44 29.11 -0.03 -16.36
C LEU A 44 28.15 0.46 -15.28
N ILE A 45 28.23 1.72 -14.86
CA ILE A 45 27.33 2.34 -13.86
C ILE A 45 26.72 3.63 -14.46
N HIS A 46 25.86 3.45 -15.47
CA HIS A 46 25.20 4.55 -16.18
C HIS A 46 23.92 5.06 -15.48
N ASP A 47 23.44 4.37 -14.43
CA ASP A 47 22.24 4.71 -13.66
C ASP A 47 22.58 4.76 -12.16
N ALA A 48 21.80 5.55 -11.40
CA ALA A 48 21.84 5.57 -9.94
C ALA A 48 21.82 4.15 -9.35
N ALA A 49 22.63 3.89 -8.32
CA ALA A 49 22.72 2.56 -7.70
C ALA A 49 22.90 2.66 -6.19
N LEU A 50 22.29 1.74 -5.45
CA LEU A 50 22.43 1.64 -4.00
C LEU A 50 23.08 0.30 -3.66
N PHE A 51 24.34 0.32 -3.24
CA PHE A 51 25.06 -0.87 -2.76
C PHE A 51 25.15 -0.82 -1.24
N VAL A 52 24.66 -1.87 -0.61
CA VAL A 52 24.58 -1.97 0.86
C VAL A 52 25.58 -3.00 1.34
N PHE A 53 26.24 -2.72 2.46
CA PHE A 53 27.18 -3.61 3.11
C PHE A 53 26.65 -3.93 4.51
N GLU A 54 26.33 -5.20 4.74
CA GLU A 54 25.74 -5.68 6.00
C GLU A 54 26.63 -6.74 6.66
N GLY A 55 26.43 -6.96 7.96
CA GLY A 55 27.17 -7.95 8.74
C GLY A 55 27.56 -7.49 10.14
N ALA A 56 28.11 -8.41 10.92
CA ALA A 56 28.54 -8.18 12.31
C ALA A 56 29.58 -7.05 12.44
N ASP A 57 29.66 -6.43 13.61
CA ASP A 57 30.78 -5.53 13.94
C ASP A 57 32.12 -6.25 13.80
N GLY A 58 33.16 -5.53 13.36
CA GLY A 58 34.48 -6.10 13.10
C GLY A 58 34.61 -6.87 11.77
N ALA A 59 33.52 -7.06 11.01
CA ALA A 59 33.57 -7.76 9.72
C ALA A 59 34.39 -7.04 8.64
N GLY A 60 34.66 -5.72 8.78
CA GLY A 60 35.48 -4.94 7.83
C GLY A 60 34.70 -4.09 6.82
N LYS A 61 33.40 -3.89 7.04
CA LYS A 61 32.48 -3.14 6.16
C LYS A 61 32.97 -1.72 5.87
N THR A 62 33.23 -0.94 6.91
CA THR A 62 33.64 0.47 6.79
C THR A 62 34.94 0.62 6.00
N THR A 63 35.89 -0.28 6.22
CA THR A 63 37.17 -0.31 5.50
C THR A 63 36.96 -0.62 4.01
N LEU A 64 36.13 -1.62 3.69
CA LEU A 64 35.79 -1.97 2.31
C LEU A 64 35.04 -0.85 1.60
N VAL A 65 34.04 -0.25 2.25
CA VAL A 65 33.26 0.88 1.70
C VAL A 65 34.18 2.07 1.39
N SER A 66 35.10 2.39 2.29
CA SER A 66 36.07 3.48 2.09
C SER A 66 37.01 3.20 0.92
N ALA A 67 37.58 1.99 0.85
CA ALA A 67 38.48 1.60 -0.25
C ALA A 67 37.76 1.56 -1.61
N LEU A 68 36.49 1.15 -1.64
CA LEU A 68 35.66 1.14 -2.84
C LEU A 68 35.31 2.57 -3.28
N ALA A 69 34.94 3.45 -2.35
CA ALA A 69 34.65 4.86 -2.64
C ALA A 69 35.87 5.55 -3.27
N GLU A 70 37.06 5.41 -2.67
CA GLU A 70 38.32 5.97 -3.19
C GLU A 70 38.68 5.39 -4.58
N TYR A 71 38.39 4.11 -4.81
CA TYR A 71 38.61 3.49 -6.11
C TYR A 71 37.68 4.03 -7.20
N LEU A 72 36.41 4.25 -6.88
CA LEU A 72 35.40 4.81 -7.79
C LEU A 72 35.71 6.29 -8.10
N ASP A 73 36.08 7.06 -7.09
CA ASP A 73 36.46 8.47 -7.23
C ASP A 73 37.66 8.66 -8.17
N ARG A 74 38.72 7.86 -7.99
CA ARG A 74 39.89 7.83 -8.91
C ARG A 74 39.54 7.52 -10.36
N ARG A 75 38.37 6.93 -10.63
CA ARG A 75 37.86 6.61 -11.98
C ARG A 75 36.79 7.58 -12.46
N GLY A 76 36.55 8.66 -11.71
CA GLY A 76 35.57 9.68 -12.03
C GLY A 76 34.13 9.20 -11.98
N VAL A 77 33.83 8.20 -11.14
CA VAL A 77 32.46 7.77 -10.85
C VAL A 77 31.99 8.49 -9.59
N GLU A 78 30.99 9.36 -9.72
CA GLU A 78 30.44 10.09 -8.58
C GLU A 78 29.76 9.12 -7.60
N CYS A 79 30.28 9.05 -6.38
CA CYS A 79 29.71 8.21 -5.33
C CYS A 79 29.56 8.97 -4.00
N VAL A 80 28.60 8.51 -3.19
CA VAL A 80 28.36 8.96 -1.83
C VAL A 80 28.49 7.75 -0.91
N ALA A 81 29.44 7.80 0.02
CA ALA A 81 29.63 6.77 1.03
C ALA A 81 29.08 7.25 2.38
N LEU A 82 28.24 6.42 2.99
CA LEU A 82 27.56 6.70 4.26
C LEU A 82 27.58 5.46 5.14
N ALA A 83 27.44 5.66 6.44
CA ALA A 83 27.19 4.61 7.41
C ALA A 83 25.94 4.93 8.22
N PHE A 84 25.24 3.91 8.68
CA PHE A 84 24.15 4.04 9.65
C PHE A 84 24.62 3.66 11.07
N PRO A 85 24.25 4.42 12.12
CA PRO A 85 23.45 5.66 12.11
C PRO A 85 24.20 6.88 11.54
N GLY A 86 25.51 6.76 11.35
CA GLY A 86 26.36 7.76 10.69
C GLY A 86 27.19 8.62 11.65
N THR A 87 28.31 9.14 11.16
CA THR A 87 29.28 9.93 11.94
C THR A 87 29.58 11.29 11.32
N GLN A 88 28.84 11.67 10.27
CA GLN A 88 29.04 12.93 9.57
C GLN A 88 28.70 14.13 10.47
N THR A 89 29.62 15.08 10.57
CA THR A 89 29.43 16.32 11.34
C THR A 89 28.18 17.06 10.89
N GLY A 90 27.38 17.54 11.85
CA GLY A 90 26.12 18.24 11.58
C GLY A 90 24.94 17.33 11.18
N SER A 91 25.05 16.01 11.39
CA SER A 91 23.93 15.07 11.20
C SER A 91 23.37 14.59 12.54
N ILE A 92 22.10 14.17 12.54
CA ILE A 92 21.48 13.51 13.71
C ILE A 92 22.28 12.25 14.07
N GLY A 93 22.73 11.50 13.06
CA GLY A 93 23.56 10.31 13.23
C GLY A 93 24.78 10.53 14.10
N LYS A 94 25.49 11.65 13.92
CA LYS A 94 26.67 11.98 14.73
C LYS A 94 26.33 12.13 16.22
N HIS A 95 25.23 12.78 16.55
CA HIS A 95 24.79 12.89 17.94
C HIS A 95 24.32 11.56 18.52
N VAL A 96 23.61 10.74 17.74
CA VAL A 96 23.21 9.39 18.16
C VAL A 96 24.44 8.51 18.38
N HIS A 97 25.46 8.62 17.52
CA HIS A 97 26.73 7.92 17.69
C HIS A 97 27.50 8.38 18.94
N GLU A 98 27.52 9.68 19.23
CA GLU A 98 28.12 10.20 20.47
C GLU A 98 27.39 9.71 21.71
N LEU A 99 26.05 9.72 21.67
CA LEU A 99 25.20 9.21 22.73
C LEU A 99 25.42 7.70 22.96
N HIS A 100 25.62 6.92 21.89
CA HIS A 100 25.93 5.49 21.98
C HIS A 100 27.21 5.21 22.77
N HIS A 101 28.28 5.94 22.44
CA HIS A 101 29.61 5.65 22.95
C HIS A 101 29.91 6.38 24.25
N ASN A 102 29.21 7.48 24.52
CA ASN A 102 29.42 8.30 25.70
C ASN A 102 28.10 8.93 26.22
N PRO A 103 27.16 8.12 26.73
CA PRO A 103 25.89 8.63 27.24
C PRO A 103 26.06 9.55 28.45
N LEU A 104 27.11 9.34 29.25
CA LEU A 104 27.42 10.17 30.42
C LEU A 104 27.79 11.60 30.06
N HIS A 105 28.35 11.85 28.87
CA HIS A 105 28.58 13.21 28.37
C HIS A 105 27.28 14.04 28.33
N PHE A 106 26.15 13.37 28.11
CA PHE A 106 24.82 13.97 28.07
C PHE A 106 24.09 13.91 29.42
N GLY A 107 24.76 13.49 30.50
CA GLY A 107 24.15 13.30 31.82
C GLY A 107 23.16 12.13 31.88
N ILE A 108 23.24 11.19 30.93
CA ILE A 108 22.33 10.05 30.83
C ILE A 108 23.02 8.81 31.41
N SER A 109 22.47 8.30 32.52
CA SER A 109 23.03 7.14 33.23
C SER A 109 22.64 5.80 32.60
N ALA A 110 21.48 5.73 31.93
CA ALA A 110 21.00 4.54 31.22
C ALA A 110 20.02 4.94 30.11
N ILE A 111 20.01 4.15 29.03
CA ILE A 111 19.03 4.27 27.93
C ILE A 111 18.44 2.88 27.70
N THR A 112 17.11 2.79 27.56
CA THR A 112 16.48 1.52 27.25
C THR A 112 16.85 1.06 25.83
N PRO A 113 16.99 -0.25 25.57
CA PRO A 113 17.29 -0.76 24.22
C PRO A 113 16.33 -0.24 23.15
N SER A 114 15.04 -0.18 23.48
CA SER A 114 13.98 0.34 22.62
C SER A 114 14.16 1.81 22.24
N SER A 115 14.40 2.67 23.24
CA SER A 115 14.66 4.10 22.99
C SER A 115 15.91 4.28 22.14
N PHE A 116 16.93 3.49 22.43
CA PHE A 116 18.20 3.55 21.72
C PHE A 116 18.05 3.13 20.25
N GLN A 117 17.33 2.03 20.00
CA GLN A 117 17.04 1.56 18.65
C GLN A 117 16.19 2.56 17.86
N LEU A 118 15.26 3.28 18.52
CA LEU A 118 14.47 4.32 17.87
C LEU A 118 15.31 5.53 17.46
N LEU A 119 16.31 5.89 18.27
CA LEU A 119 17.24 6.97 17.94
C LEU A 119 18.10 6.61 16.72
N HIS A 120 18.54 5.36 16.59
CA HIS A 120 19.17 4.87 15.36
C HIS A 120 18.25 5.04 14.16
N VAL A 121 17.00 4.58 14.27
CA VAL A 121 16.01 4.72 13.19
C VAL A 121 15.83 6.19 12.81
N ALA A 122 15.70 7.10 13.78
CA ALA A 122 15.60 8.54 13.51
C ALA A 122 16.81 9.08 12.73
N ALA A 123 18.03 8.64 13.08
CA ALA A 123 19.23 8.99 12.33
C ALA A 123 19.22 8.42 10.90
N HIS A 124 18.70 7.20 10.71
CA HIS A 124 18.57 6.59 9.37
C HIS A 124 17.61 7.41 8.51
N LEU A 125 16.44 7.80 9.05
CA LEU A 125 15.45 8.61 8.32
C LEU A 125 16.05 9.93 7.82
N ASP A 126 16.78 10.66 8.69
CA ASP A 126 17.48 11.90 8.29
C ASP A 126 18.48 11.65 7.16
N ALA A 127 19.31 10.61 7.29
CA ALA A 127 20.30 10.29 6.28
C ALA A 127 19.66 9.90 4.94
N ILE A 128 18.56 9.13 4.98
CA ILE A 128 17.80 8.71 3.79
C ILE A 128 17.26 9.93 3.04
N GLU A 129 16.54 10.81 3.75
CA GLU A 129 15.82 11.92 3.13
C GLU A 129 16.75 13.06 2.71
N ARG A 130 17.73 13.39 3.55
CA ARG A 130 18.62 14.53 3.36
C ARG A 130 19.78 14.24 2.41
N THR A 131 20.23 12.98 2.34
CA THR A 131 21.48 12.64 1.65
C THR A 131 21.29 11.55 0.59
N ILE A 132 20.73 10.40 0.96
CA ILE A 132 20.71 9.22 0.08
C ILE A 132 19.75 9.40 -1.10
N LEU A 133 18.49 9.76 -0.85
CA LEU A 133 17.51 9.95 -1.92
C LEU A 133 17.91 11.08 -2.89
N PRO A 134 18.39 12.26 -2.43
CA PRO A 134 18.92 13.26 -3.33
C PRO A 134 20.10 12.76 -4.18
N ALA A 135 21.04 12.01 -3.60
CA ALA A 135 22.18 11.45 -4.35
C ALA A 135 21.73 10.47 -5.44
N LEU A 136 20.81 9.57 -5.12
CA LEU A 136 20.24 8.63 -6.10
C LEU A 136 19.45 9.34 -7.20
N ARG A 137 18.67 10.37 -6.86
CA ARG A 137 17.95 11.20 -7.85
C ARG A 137 18.90 11.93 -8.80
N ALA A 138 20.08 12.32 -8.31
CA ALA A 138 21.14 12.94 -9.09
C ALA A 138 21.95 11.92 -9.93
N GLY A 139 21.58 10.63 -9.95
CA GLY A 139 22.28 9.62 -10.75
C GLY A 139 23.53 9.04 -10.09
N LYS A 140 23.80 9.35 -8.81
CA LYS A 140 25.04 8.93 -8.13
C LYS A 140 24.97 7.50 -7.60
N VAL A 141 26.14 6.92 -7.39
CA VAL A 141 26.28 5.65 -6.64
C VAL A 141 26.23 5.95 -5.15
N VAL A 142 25.44 5.19 -4.40
CA VAL A 142 25.44 5.23 -2.93
C VAL A 142 26.03 3.93 -2.40
N LEU A 143 27.08 4.05 -1.60
CA LEU A 143 27.67 2.96 -0.83
C LEU A 143 27.23 3.14 0.63
N LEU A 144 26.47 2.18 1.15
CA LEU A 144 25.88 2.28 2.47
C LEU A 144 26.39 1.17 3.39
N ASP A 145 27.14 1.54 4.42
CA ASP A 145 27.53 0.67 5.52
C ASP A 145 26.40 0.59 6.54
N ARG A 146 25.75 -0.59 6.61
CA ARG A 146 24.52 -0.88 7.36
C ARG A 146 23.24 -0.30 6.76
N TYR A 147 22.21 -1.14 6.73
CA TYR A 147 20.87 -0.87 6.26
C TYR A 147 19.87 -1.28 7.36
N LEU A 148 18.60 -1.36 7.01
CA LEU A 148 17.52 -1.81 7.88
C LEU A 148 17.80 -3.17 8.57
N TRP A 149 18.63 -4.04 8.00
CA TRP A 149 18.93 -5.33 8.64
C TRP A 149 19.66 -5.15 9.95
N SER A 150 20.54 -4.15 10.05
CA SER A 150 21.18 -3.79 11.32
C SER A 150 20.14 -3.40 12.39
N THR A 151 19.09 -2.65 12.04
CA THR A 151 18.00 -2.32 12.97
C THR A 151 17.33 -3.58 13.54
N LEU A 152 17.06 -4.58 12.70
CA LEU A 152 16.42 -5.82 13.11
C LEU A 152 17.34 -6.73 13.94
N VAL A 153 18.59 -6.87 13.52
CA VAL A 153 19.56 -7.78 14.16
C VAL A 153 19.96 -7.27 15.55
N TYR A 154 20.43 -6.02 15.65
CA TYR A 154 20.90 -5.49 16.94
C TYR A 154 19.74 -5.28 17.90
N GLY A 155 18.59 -4.82 17.40
CA GLY A 155 17.38 -4.71 18.19
C GLY A 155 16.92 -6.05 18.75
N GLY A 156 16.95 -7.11 17.93
CA GLY A 156 16.56 -8.45 18.34
C GLY A 156 17.49 -9.05 19.40
N ILE A 157 18.80 -8.82 19.28
CA ILE A 157 19.80 -9.27 20.27
C ILE A 157 19.73 -8.47 21.57
N SER A 158 19.26 -7.22 21.51
CA SER A 158 19.09 -6.36 22.68
C SER A 158 17.70 -6.52 23.34
N ASP A 159 17.00 -7.62 23.05
CA ASP A 159 15.67 -7.97 23.57
C ASP A 159 14.59 -6.89 23.36
N VAL A 160 14.73 -6.06 22.31
CA VAL A 160 13.67 -5.13 21.92
C VAL A 160 12.46 -5.94 21.44
N PRO A 161 11.24 -5.67 21.94
CA PRO A 161 10.06 -6.43 21.53
C PRO A 161 9.89 -6.47 20.01
N ALA A 162 9.67 -7.67 19.47
CA ALA A 162 9.59 -7.88 18.01
C ALA A 162 8.57 -6.96 17.31
N ALA A 163 7.43 -6.68 17.96
CA ALA A 163 6.42 -5.75 17.44
C ALA A 163 6.97 -4.32 17.28
N MET A 164 7.84 -3.87 18.20
CA MET A 164 8.46 -2.55 18.13
C MET A 164 9.52 -2.49 17.04
N LEU A 165 10.34 -3.54 16.89
CA LEU A 165 11.29 -3.65 15.78
C LEU A 165 10.60 -3.67 14.42
N GLN A 166 9.43 -4.31 14.33
CA GLN A 166 8.61 -4.26 13.12
C GLN A 166 8.12 -2.84 12.84
N SER A 167 7.62 -2.10 13.83
CA SER A 167 7.21 -0.71 13.66
C SER A 167 8.37 0.18 13.21
N MET A 168 9.54 0.05 13.84
CA MET A 168 10.78 0.74 13.48
C MET A 168 11.19 0.45 12.03
N ALA A 169 11.18 -0.82 11.64
CA ALA A 169 11.50 -1.23 10.29
C ALA A 169 10.55 -0.64 9.25
N MET A 170 9.26 -0.56 9.59
CA MET A 170 8.26 0.06 8.72
C MET A 170 8.51 1.55 8.51
N LEU A 171 8.97 2.29 9.53
CA LEU A 171 9.33 3.70 9.37
C LEU A 171 10.45 3.88 8.34
N GLU A 172 11.53 3.08 8.45
CA GLU A 172 12.63 3.14 7.48
C GLU A 172 12.15 2.77 6.07
N LEU A 173 11.38 1.69 5.90
CA LEU A 173 10.85 1.25 4.61
C LEU A 173 10.00 2.34 3.92
N VAL A 174 9.26 3.14 4.68
CA VAL A 174 8.49 4.28 4.15
C VAL A 174 9.43 5.39 3.67
N ALA A 175 10.46 5.74 4.46
CA ALA A 175 11.44 6.76 4.07
C ALA A 175 12.22 6.40 2.82
N TRP A 176 12.44 5.11 2.55
CA TRP A 176 13.08 4.66 1.31
C TRP A 176 12.26 4.94 0.04
N GLN A 177 10.97 5.31 0.13
CA GLN A 177 10.12 5.66 -1.01
C GLN A 177 10.12 4.60 -2.14
N GLY A 178 10.22 3.33 -1.75
CA GLY A 178 10.27 2.20 -2.68
C GLY A 178 11.61 1.98 -3.38
N VAL A 179 12.64 2.78 -3.08
CA VAL A 179 14.03 2.49 -3.46
C VAL A 179 14.45 1.19 -2.77
N LYS A 180 15.00 0.27 -3.56
CA LYS A 180 15.56 -0.99 -3.06
C LYS A 180 17.07 -1.01 -3.32
N PRO A 181 17.86 -1.70 -2.48
CA PRO A 181 19.25 -1.99 -2.78
C PRO A 181 19.40 -2.64 -4.16
N THR A 182 20.39 -2.18 -4.92
CA THR A 182 20.85 -2.85 -6.14
C THR A 182 21.45 -4.21 -5.80
N THR A 183 22.24 -4.26 -4.72
CA THR A 183 22.78 -5.50 -4.15
C THR A 183 23.11 -5.24 -2.67
N VAL A 184 22.82 -6.22 -1.82
CA VAL A 184 23.34 -6.27 -0.45
C VAL A 184 24.52 -7.23 -0.42
N PHE A 185 25.68 -6.74 0.04
CA PHE A 185 26.86 -7.53 0.31
C PHE A 185 26.88 -7.89 1.79
N LEU A 186 26.62 -9.16 2.11
CA LEU A 186 26.70 -9.67 3.47
C LEU A 186 28.14 -10.12 3.75
N MET A 187 28.83 -9.40 4.63
CA MET A 187 30.19 -9.71 5.04
C MET A 187 30.25 -10.84 6.06
N ASP A 188 31.07 -11.84 5.76
CA ASP A 188 31.38 -12.97 6.63
C ASP A 188 32.88 -12.98 6.96
N ARG A 189 33.25 -12.92 8.25
CA ARG A 189 34.64 -12.86 8.68
C ARG A 189 34.85 -13.78 9.88
N PRO A 190 35.84 -14.70 9.85
CA PRO A 190 36.21 -15.45 11.04
C PRO A 190 36.54 -14.55 12.23
N GLY A 191 36.03 -14.90 13.41
CA GLY A 191 36.26 -14.16 14.66
C GLY A 191 35.24 -13.06 14.97
N THR A 192 34.23 -12.84 14.12
CA THR A 192 33.07 -11.99 14.48
C THR A 192 32.03 -12.75 15.30
N ASP A 193 31.20 -12.03 16.06
CA ASP A 193 30.17 -12.59 16.92
C ASP A 193 29.24 -13.57 16.17
N SER A 194 29.17 -14.82 16.66
CA SER A 194 28.46 -15.90 15.99
C SER A 194 26.94 -15.73 16.03
N ALA A 195 26.38 -15.07 17.05
CA ALA A 195 24.95 -14.79 17.14
C ALA A 195 24.55 -13.72 16.12
N LEU A 196 25.35 -12.66 15.98
CA LEU A 196 25.18 -11.66 14.94
C LEU A 196 25.27 -12.29 13.53
N VAL A 197 26.30 -13.11 13.29
CA VAL A 197 26.47 -13.81 12.01
C VAL A 197 25.26 -14.69 11.69
N ALA A 198 24.77 -15.47 12.65
CA ALA A 198 23.61 -16.33 12.46
C ALA A 198 22.33 -15.53 12.14
N ALA A 199 22.11 -14.41 12.84
CA ALA A 199 20.95 -13.54 12.63
C ALA A 199 20.97 -12.90 11.23
N TYR A 200 22.11 -12.37 10.79
CA TYR A 200 22.27 -11.84 9.43
C TYR A 200 22.10 -12.91 8.36
N ALA A 201 22.67 -14.11 8.56
CA ALA A 201 22.51 -15.20 7.61
C ALA A 201 21.04 -15.66 7.49
N ALA A 202 20.28 -15.60 8.59
CA ALA A 202 18.84 -15.88 8.56
C ALA A 202 18.06 -14.84 7.75
N LEU A 203 18.43 -13.55 7.85
CA LEU A 203 17.87 -12.50 7.01
C LEU A 203 18.25 -12.71 5.54
N ALA A 204 19.52 -12.97 5.23
CA ALA A 204 19.98 -13.22 3.86
C ALA A 204 19.23 -14.36 3.15
N ARG A 205 19.01 -15.49 3.83
CA ARG A 205 18.26 -16.63 3.26
C ARG A 205 16.79 -16.30 2.95
N ARG A 206 16.25 -15.29 3.61
CA ARG A 206 14.84 -14.89 3.51
C ARG A 206 14.63 -13.71 2.60
N GLU A 207 15.67 -13.01 2.18
CA GLU A 207 15.51 -11.89 1.27
C GLU A 207 15.18 -12.39 -0.14
N SER A 208 14.22 -11.75 -0.79
CA SER A 208 13.76 -12.06 -2.15
C SER A 208 13.59 -10.83 -3.02
N ASP A 209 13.62 -9.64 -2.43
CA ASP A 209 13.33 -8.39 -3.10
C ASP A 209 14.52 -7.79 -3.85
N PHE A 210 15.73 -8.15 -3.44
CA PHE A 210 16.98 -7.71 -4.05
C PHE A 210 18.08 -8.78 -3.90
N PRO A 211 19.09 -8.77 -4.78
CA PRO A 211 20.22 -9.70 -4.70
C PRO A 211 21.00 -9.56 -3.39
N VAL A 212 21.39 -10.70 -2.81
CA VAL A 212 22.25 -10.79 -1.64
C VAL A 212 23.48 -11.61 -1.99
N GLU A 213 24.66 -11.05 -1.77
CA GLU A 213 25.95 -11.65 -2.11
C GLU A 213 26.78 -11.81 -0.83
N ILE A 214 27.17 -13.05 -0.51
CA ILE A 214 27.96 -13.33 0.69
C ILE A 214 29.44 -13.16 0.36
N LEU A 215 30.12 -12.29 1.11
CA LEU A 215 31.52 -11.96 0.94
C LEU A 215 32.35 -12.49 2.11
N ALA A 216 33.04 -13.61 1.89
CA ALA A 216 34.04 -14.12 2.81
C ALA A 216 35.26 -13.17 2.85
N ASN A 217 35.49 -12.54 4.00
CA ASN A 217 36.60 -11.66 4.26
C ASN A 217 37.76 -12.44 4.91
N THR A 218 38.51 -13.15 4.08
CA THR A 218 39.69 -13.94 4.49
C THR A 218 40.99 -13.43 3.86
N GLY A 219 40.94 -12.40 3.00
CA GLY A 219 42.06 -11.88 2.24
C GLY A 219 42.31 -10.38 2.49
N THR A 220 42.91 -9.70 1.51
CA THR A 220 43.16 -8.24 1.59
C THR A 220 41.93 -7.43 1.18
N VAL A 221 41.89 -6.16 1.57
CA VAL A 221 40.80 -5.23 1.23
C VAL A 221 40.71 -5.02 -0.28
N GLU A 222 41.84 -5.01 -0.99
CA GLU A 222 41.92 -4.85 -2.44
C GLU A 222 41.27 -6.04 -3.16
N SER A 223 41.60 -7.26 -2.73
CA SER A 223 41.00 -8.49 -3.28
C SER A 223 39.48 -8.50 -3.09
N LEU A 224 39.01 -8.08 -1.92
CA LEU A 224 37.58 -8.02 -1.61
C LEU A 224 36.85 -6.93 -2.40
N ARG A 225 37.46 -5.75 -2.56
CA ARG A 225 36.98 -4.66 -3.41
C ARG A 225 36.87 -5.13 -4.86
N ASP A 226 37.90 -5.79 -5.38
CA ASP A 226 37.94 -6.26 -6.77
C ASP A 226 36.84 -7.30 -7.02
N LYS A 227 36.57 -8.19 -6.05
CA LYS A 227 35.44 -9.11 -6.09
C LYS A 227 34.08 -8.39 -6.12
N VAL A 228 33.91 -7.34 -5.32
CA VAL A 228 32.69 -6.51 -5.36
C VAL A 228 32.50 -5.87 -6.75
N LEU A 229 33.57 -5.31 -7.32
CA LEU A 229 33.54 -4.70 -8.65
C LEU A 229 33.20 -5.73 -9.74
N GLU A 230 33.74 -6.95 -9.66
CA GLU A 230 33.43 -8.05 -10.58
C GLU A 230 31.93 -8.42 -10.52
N ILE A 231 31.34 -8.49 -9.34
CA ILE A 231 29.90 -8.77 -9.14
C ILE A 231 29.04 -7.62 -9.72
N ILE A 232 29.45 -6.37 -9.47
CA ILE A 232 28.77 -5.18 -10.02
C ILE A 232 28.81 -5.21 -11.56
N ALA A 233 29.93 -5.64 -12.14
CA ALA A 233 30.14 -5.76 -13.58
C ALA A 233 29.27 -6.84 -14.23
N LYS A 234 29.28 -8.05 -13.67
CA LYS A 234 28.46 -9.18 -14.13
C LYS A 234 26.97 -8.82 -14.11
N SER A 235 26.52 -8.17 -13.05
CA SER A 235 25.13 -7.72 -12.91
C SER A 235 24.71 -6.65 -13.93
N GLY A 236 25.67 -5.85 -14.44
CA GLY A 236 25.44 -4.87 -15.50
C GLY A 236 25.35 -5.49 -16.90
N ALA A 237 26.15 -6.53 -17.18
CA ALA A 237 26.19 -7.21 -18.49
C ALA A 237 24.96 -8.09 -18.76
N ASP A 238 24.38 -8.71 -17.74
CA ASP A 238 23.23 -9.63 -17.85
C ASP A 238 21.86 -8.93 -18.06
N GLY A 239 21.82 -7.60 -18.19
CA GLY A 239 20.57 -6.84 -18.34
C GLY A 239 19.62 -6.91 -17.13
N ARG A 240 20.09 -7.44 -15.99
CA ARG A 240 19.28 -7.65 -14.77
C ARG A 240 19.11 -6.40 -13.89
N ARG A 241 19.65 -5.24 -14.29
CA ARG A 241 19.52 -4.02 -13.49
C ARG A 241 18.13 -3.41 -13.60
N ARG A 242 17.37 -3.49 -12.51
CA ARG A 242 16.27 -2.56 -12.23
C ARG A 242 16.89 -1.28 -11.68
N SER A 243 16.84 -0.17 -12.41
CA SER A 243 17.28 1.12 -11.86
C SER A 243 16.44 1.43 -10.60
N PRO A 244 17.04 1.83 -9.47
CA PRO A 244 16.32 2.42 -8.34
C PRO A 244 15.82 3.81 -8.75
N ARG A 245 14.80 3.87 -9.61
CA ARG A 245 14.12 5.12 -9.95
C ARG A 245 13.05 5.39 -8.91
N PRO A 246 13.14 6.48 -8.13
CA PRO A 246 12.01 6.92 -7.33
C PRO A 246 10.83 7.24 -8.25
N SER A 247 9.61 6.91 -7.84
CA SER A 247 8.41 7.27 -8.59
C SER A 247 8.33 8.79 -8.72
N LYS A 248 8.13 9.32 -9.94
CA LYS A 248 7.92 10.76 -10.15
C LYS A 248 6.57 11.19 -9.52
N ALA A 249 6.63 12.33 -8.81
CA ALA A 249 5.56 13.13 -8.16
C ALA A 249 5.07 12.60 -6.78
N THR A 250 4.92 13.39 -5.70
CA THR A 250 4.67 14.86 -5.51
C THR A 250 4.95 15.28 -4.04
N PRO A 251 4.54 16.48 -3.57
CA PRO A 251 5.35 17.66 -3.26
C PRO A 251 6.01 17.70 -1.86
N HIS A 252 6.93 18.65 -1.69
CA HIS A 252 7.59 18.98 -0.43
C HIS A 252 6.60 19.48 0.64
N LEU A 253 6.66 18.91 1.84
CA LEU A 253 6.19 19.54 3.08
C LEU A 253 7.23 20.60 3.52
N GLY A 254 6.91 21.89 3.35
CA GLY A 254 7.43 22.96 4.21
C GLY A 254 6.35 23.23 5.27
N GLN A 255 6.61 23.01 6.56
CA GLN A 255 7.24 23.96 7.49
C GLN A 255 6.67 25.39 7.37
N SER A 256 5.91 25.80 8.39
CA SER A 256 5.71 27.21 8.74
C SER A 256 6.54 27.54 9.98
N ALA A 257 7.39 28.56 9.91
CA ALA A 257 7.48 29.64 10.91
C ALA A 257 8.58 30.67 10.52
N GLY A 258 8.18 31.94 10.39
CA GLY A 258 9.04 33.11 10.63
C GLY A 258 9.52 33.90 9.40
N ASP A 259 9.02 35.13 9.28
CA ASP A 259 9.26 36.15 8.24
C ASP A 259 10.72 36.54 7.98
N ILE A 260 11.01 36.94 6.72
CA ILE A 260 11.37 38.31 6.27
C ILE A 260 11.89 38.24 4.82
N GLY A 261 11.28 39.02 3.91
CA GLY A 261 11.94 39.47 2.68
C GLY A 261 11.13 39.28 1.40
N VAL A 262 10.34 40.29 1.05
CA VAL A 262 9.67 40.45 -0.25
C VAL A 262 10.68 40.33 -1.40
N ARG A 263 10.47 39.38 -2.31
CA ARG A 263 10.88 39.49 -3.72
C ARG A 263 9.76 38.97 -4.63
N SER A 264 9.17 39.89 -5.38
CA SER A 264 8.23 39.65 -6.47
C SER A 264 8.95 39.17 -7.73
N ALA A 265 8.40 38.14 -8.39
CA ALA A 265 8.43 37.79 -9.83
C ALA A 265 8.31 36.25 -9.93
N SER A 266 7.46 35.59 -10.71
CA SER A 266 6.41 35.91 -11.69
C SER A 266 5.58 34.61 -11.85
N PRO A 267 4.35 34.63 -12.39
CA PRO A 267 3.46 33.47 -12.39
C PRO A 267 4.02 32.33 -13.23
N ALA A 268 4.01 31.12 -12.68
CA ALA A 268 4.32 29.91 -13.43
C ALA A 268 3.29 29.76 -14.56
N ILE A 269 3.75 29.82 -15.80
CA ILE A 269 2.96 29.49 -16.98
C ILE A 269 2.60 28.00 -16.86
N TYR A 270 1.32 27.69 -16.66
CA TYR A 270 0.79 26.33 -16.81
C TYR A 270 1.06 25.86 -18.24
N ALA A 271 2.05 24.99 -18.44
CA ALA A 271 2.11 24.18 -19.65
C ALA A 271 0.83 23.32 -19.66
N LYS A 272 -0.01 23.47 -20.69
CA LYS A 272 -1.21 22.64 -20.86
C LYS A 272 -0.77 21.18 -20.98
N ALA A 273 -1.02 20.39 -19.93
CA ALA A 273 -0.82 18.96 -20.00
C ALA A 273 -1.55 18.39 -21.21
N SER A 274 -0.88 17.55 -22.00
CA SER A 274 -1.53 16.93 -23.16
C SER A 274 -2.71 16.06 -22.68
N PRO A 275 -3.96 16.34 -23.10
CA PRO A 275 -5.13 15.65 -22.57
C PRO A 275 -5.17 14.19 -23.04
N PRO A 276 -5.85 13.30 -22.28
CA PRO A 276 -6.01 11.91 -22.68
C PRO A 276 -6.82 11.84 -24.00
N LYS A 277 -6.44 10.93 -24.89
CA LYS A 277 -7.09 10.72 -26.19
C LYS A 277 -8.16 9.63 -26.07
N PRO A 278 -9.45 9.96 -26.21
CA PRO A 278 -10.53 8.99 -26.14
C PRO A 278 -10.43 7.91 -27.23
N SER A 279 -10.85 6.70 -26.88
CA SER A 279 -11.15 5.62 -27.81
C SER A 279 -12.67 5.52 -28.03
N LYS A 280 -13.12 4.64 -28.93
CA LYS A 280 -14.55 4.33 -29.12
C LYS A 280 -15.26 3.82 -27.86
N VAL A 281 -14.53 3.27 -26.88
CA VAL A 281 -15.10 2.77 -25.62
C VAL A 281 -15.43 3.93 -24.67
N TYR A 282 -14.81 5.11 -24.85
CA TYR A 282 -15.10 6.27 -24.02
C TYR A 282 -16.56 6.72 -24.11
N ASP A 283 -17.15 6.75 -25.31
CA ASP A 283 -18.58 7.06 -25.45
C ASP A 283 -19.46 5.97 -24.81
N THR A 284 -18.97 4.73 -24.80
CA THR A 284 -19.68 3.63 -24.14
C THR A 284 -19.68 3.79 -22.63
N TYR A 285 -18.63 4.35 -22.02
CA TYR A 285 -18.61 4.70 -20.61
C TYR A 285 -19.79 5.60 -20.23
N TRP A 286 -20.01 6.68 -20.99
CA TRP A 286 -21.08 7.65 -20.72
C TRP A 286 -22.47 7.08 -20.96
N ARG A 287 -22.67 6.39 -22.09
CA ARG A 287 -23.94 5.70 -22.39
C ARG A 287 -24.27 4.63 -21.34
N PHE A 288 -23.27 3.86 -20.92
CA PHE A 288 -23.42 2.87 -19.85
C PHE A 288 -23.80 3.52 -18.52
N ALA A 289 -23.14 4.62 -18.13
CA ALA A 289 -23.46 5.33 -16.90
C ALA A 289 -24.91 5.84 -16.88
N ALA A 290 -25.36 6.45 -17.98
CA ALA A 290 -26.73 6.91 -18.15
C ALA A 290 -27.75 5.77 -18.11
N GLU A 291 -27.55 4.71 -18.88
CA GLU A 291 -28.48 3.57 -18.89
C GLU A 291 -28.51 2.86 -17.53
N ARG A 292 -27.36 2.72 -16.84
CA ARG A 292 -27.35 2.13 -15.49
C ARG A 292 -28.14 2.95 -14.48
N GLN A 293 -28.06 4.26 -14.59
CA GLN A 293 -28.79 5.16 -13.72
C GLN A 293 -30.29 5.16 -14.05
N GLU A 294 -30.63 5.03 -15.32
CA GLU A 294 -32.02 4.87 -15.74
C GLU A 294 -32.61 3.55 -15.24
N VAL A 295 -31.90 2.44 -15.39
CA VAL A 295 -32.30 1.14 -14.80
C VAL A 295 -32.51 1.25 -13.30
N PHE A 296 -31.65 1.99 -12.58
CA PHE A 296 -31.82 2.23 -11.15
C PHE A 296 -33.16 2.93 -10.87
N PHE A 297 -33.47 4.02 -11.57
CA PHE A 297 -34.75 4.75 -11.37
C PHE A 297 -35.97 3.89 -11.73
N ARG A 298 -35.93 3.17 -12.86
CA ARG A 298 -37.01 2.25 -13.25
C ARG A 298 -37.27 1.17 -12.19
N GLN A 299 -36.22 0.68 -11.53
CA GLN A 299 -36.32 -0.32 -10.46
C GLN A 299 -36.98 0.26 -9.19
N VAL A 300 -36.61 1.48 -8.79
CA VAL A 300 -37.16 2.10 -7.57
C VAL A 300 -38.56 2.68 -7.78
N GLU A 301 -38.92 3.03 -9.02
CA GLU A 301 -40.28 3.42 -9.41
C GLU A 301 -41.22 2.21 -9.57
N GLY A 302 -40.70 0.99 -9.48
CA GLY A 302 -41.51 -0.23 -9.53
C GLY A 302 -42.02 -0.57 -10.93
N ILE A 303 -41.33 -0.13 -11.99
CA ILE A 303 -41.73 -0.43 -13.38
C ILE A 303 -41.72 -1.94 -13.61
N VAL A 304 -42.88 -2.47 -14.02
CA VAL A 304 -43.11 -3.89 -14.31
C VAL A 304 -42.70 -4.18 -15.76
N GLY A 305 -41.70 -5.05 -15.96
CA GLY A 305 -41.21 -5.43 -17.28
C GLY A 305 -39.69 -5.36 -17.42
N SER A 306 -39.19 -5.17 -18.65
CA SER A 306 -37.76 -5.05 -18.91
C SER A 306 -37.24 -3.70 -18.41
N VAL A 307 -36.36 -3.72 -17.42
CA VAL A 307 -35.75 -2.50 -16.85
C VAL A 307 -34.72 -1.84 -17.77
N SER A 308 -34.36 -2.49 -18.89
CA SER A 308 -33.47 -1.98 -19.94
C SER A 308 -33.80 -2.65 -21.28
N SER A 309 -33.48 -1.99 -22.39
CA SER A 309 -33.45 -2.63 -23.72
C SER A 309 -32.08 -3.23 -24.06
N ASP A 310 -31.07 -3.02 -23.21
CA ASP A 310 -29.71 -3.50 -23.44
C ASP A 310 -29.57 -4.99 -23.06
N PRO A 311 -29.30 -5.88 -24.04
CA PRO A 311 -29.21 -7.32 -23.79
C PRO A 311 -28.05 -7.72 -22.87
N ILE A 312 -26.97 -6.91 -22.80
CA ILE A 312 -25.84 -7.16 -21.91
C ILE A 312 -26.27 -6.86 -20.47
N LEU A 313 -26.96 -5.74 -20.22
CA LEU A 313 -27.43 -5.36 -18.89
C LEU A 313 -28.52 -6.30 -18.35
N LEU A 314 -29.38 -6.84 -19.22
CA LEU A 314 -30.38 -7.83 -18.82
C LEU A 314 -29.77 -9.17 -18.41
N LYS A 315 -28.65 -9.55 -19.03
CA LYS A 315 -28.02 -10.86 -18.86
C LYS A 315 -26.98 -10.89 -17.75
N HIS A 316 -26.22 -9.81 -17.56
CA HIS A 316 -25.04 -9.78 -16.70
C HIS A 316 -25.20 -8.83 -15.52
N LYS A 317 -24.53 -9.15 -14.40
CA LYS A 317 -24.57 -8.33 -13.19
C LYS A 317 -23.60 -7.15 -13.28
N PHE A 318 -24.13 -5.95 -13.07
CA PHE A 318 -23.38 -4.69 -12.93
C PHE A 318 -23.80 -3.96 -11.65
N THR A 319 -22.93 -3.12 -11.12
CA THR A 319 -23.27 -2.19 -10.01
C THR A 319 -24.10 -1.01 -10.53
N ASN A 320 -24.64 -0.21 -9.62
CA ASN A 320 -25.25 1.08 -9.95
C ASN A 320 -24.20 2.12 -10.36
N ALA A 321 -24.65 3.22 -10.98
CA ALA A 321 -23.77 4.33 -11.35
C ALA A 321 -23.19 4.99 -10.09
N TYR A 322 -24.04 5.22 -9.10
CA TYR A 322 -23.63 5.61 -7.75
C TYR A 322 -23.33 4.37 -6.91
N ARG A 323 -22.09 4.25 -6.42
CA ARG A 323 -21.67 3.09 -5.61
C ARG A 323 -22.50 2.96 -4.34
N ALA A 324 -22.88 4.09 -3.74
CA ALA A 324 -23.68 4.11 -2.52
C ALA A 324 -25.07 3.50 -2.71
N SER A 325 -25.60 3.47 -3.93
CA SER A 325 -26.90 2.85 -4.26
C SER A 325 -26.82 1.34 -4.42
N ASP A 326 -25.65 0.71 -4.40
CA ASP A 326 -25.55 -0.74 -4.43
C ASP A 326 -26.13 -1.37 -3.16
N ARG A 327 -26.76 -2.54 -3.28
CA ARG A 327 -27.41 -3.24 -2.15
C ARG A 327 -26.50 -3.42 -0.93
N VAL A 328 -25.24 -3.76 -1.14
CA VAL A 328 -24.27 -3.96 -0.05
C VAL A 328 -23.90 -2.63 0.60
N SER A 329 -23.73 -1.57 -0.18
CA SER A 329 -23.49 -0.22 0.33
C SER A 329 -24.69 0.31 1.11
N GLN A 330 -25.91 0.14 0.57
CA GLN A 330 -27.14 0.53 1.25
C GLN A 330 -27.33 -0.20 2.58
N TYR A 331 -27.04 -1.51 2.62
CA TYR A 331 -27.06 -2.27 3.86
C TYR A 331 -26.00 -1.79 4.86
N LEU A 332 -24.77 -1.52 4.39
CA LEU A 332 -23.73 -0.94 5.25
C LEU A 332 -24.19 0.40 5.85
N ILE A 333 -24.65 1.32 5.01
CA ILE A 333 -25.06 2.66 5.44
C ILE A 333 -26.23 2.54 6.42
N SER A 334 -27.34 1.93 6.00
CA SER A 334 -28.55 1.92 6.82
C SER A 334 -28.47 0.97 8.02
N ASN A 335 -28.05 -0.29 7.83
CA ASN A 335 -28.17 -1.35 8.84
C ASN A 335 -26.92 -1.52 9.74
N VAL A 336 -25.74 -1.12 9.28
CA VAL A 336 -24.48 -1.35 10.02
C VAL A 336 -24.00 -0.07 10.70
N ILE A 337 -24.00 1.04 9.97
CA ILE A 337 -23.52 2.33 10.48
C ILE A 337 -24.59 2.98 11.37
N TYR A 338 -25.82 3.11 10.87
CA TYR A 338 -26.84 3.98 11.47
C TYR A 338 -27.98 3.26 12.22
N GLU A 339 -28.34 2.02 11.91
CA GLU A 339 -29.47 1.34 12.57
C GLU A 339 -29.14 0.96 14.02
N ASN A 340 -29.83 1.60 14.98
CA ASN A 340 -29.90 1.25 16.42
C ASN A 340 -28.55 1.13 17.15
N GLY A 341 -27.44 1.52 16.53
CA GLY A 341 -26.10 1.34 17.06
C GLY A 341 -25.55 2.58 17.73
N ASP A 342 -24.73 2.38 18.76
CA ASP A 342 -23.93 3.43 19.39
C ASP A 342 -23.09 4.17 18.32
N GLN A 343 -23.20 5.50 18.30
CA GLN A 343 -22.53 6.38 17.34
C GLN A 343 -21.16 6.87 17.83
N ALA A 344 -20.65 6.33 18.94
CA ALA A 344 -19.28 6.57 19.37
C ALA A 344 -18.28 6.16 18.25
N PRO A 345 -17.19 6.93 18.05
CA PRO A 345 -16.21 6.68 16.99
C PRO A 345 -15.72 5.22 16.89
N ARG A 346 -15.45 4.61 18.05
CA ARG A 346 -14.94 3.24 18.16
C ARG A 346 -15.97 2.18 17.74
N GLU A 347 -17.23 2.40 18.08
CA GLU A 347 -18.35 1.51 17.77
C GLU A 347 -18.69 1.56 16.26
N ILE A 348 -18.72 2.77 15.68
CA ILE A 348 -18.90 2.95 14.23
C ILE A 348 -17.76 2.28 13.46
N PHE A 349 -16.52 2.53 13.87
CA PHE A 349 -15.34 1.95 13.23
C PHE A 349 -15.38 0.42 13.29
N PHE A 350 -15.63 -0.15 14.48
CA PHE A 350 -15.71 -1.59 14.69
C PHE A 350 -16.74 -2.24 13.76
N ARG A 351 -18.00 -1.78 13.79
CA ARG A 351 -19.08 -2.36 12.97
C ARG A 351 -18.79 -2.22 11.49
N THR A 352 -18.32 -1.05 11.07
CA THR A 352 -18.02 -0.76 9.65
C THR A 352 -16.91 -1.66 9.15
N ILE A 353 -15.76 -1.70 9.84
CA ILE A 353 -14.63 -2.52 9.40
C ILE A 353 -14.96 -4.00 9.49
N LEU A 354 -15.60 -4.47 10.56
CA LEU A 354 -16.03 -5.87 10.68
C LEU A 354 -16.91 -6.29 9.49
N PHE A 355 -17.92 -5.48 9.14
CA PHE A 355 -18.74 -5.73 7.96
C PHE A 355 -17.90 -5.76 6.68
N LYS A 356 -16.98 -4.79 6.52
CA LYS A 356 -16.17 -4.62 5.31
C LYS A 356 -15.11 -5.71 5.11
N LEU A 357 -14.62 -6.36 6.16
CA LEU A 357 -13.69 -7.49 6.05
C LEU A 357 -14.31 -8.68 5.30
N PHE A 358 -15.62 -8.90 5.49
CA PHE A 358 -16.38 -9.97 4.84
C PHE A 358 -17.14 -9.48 3.61
N ASN A 359 -17.56 -8.21 3.65
CA ASN A 359 -18.30 -7.46 2.64
C ASN A 359 -19.55 -8.20 2.16
N ARG A 360 -20.23 -8.92 3.06
CA ARG A 360 -21.38 -9.78 2.76
C ARG A 360 -22.48 -9.63 3.81
N ILE A 361 -23.70 -9.36 3.35
CA ILE A 361 -24.89 -9.18 4.21
C ILE A 361 -25.18 -10.44 5.03
N ASP A 362 -25.21 -11.62 4.41
CA ASP A 362 -25.49 -12.88 5.13
C ASP A 362 -24.52 -13.16 6.29
N THR A 363 -23.27 -12.71 6.16
CA THR A 363 -22.26 -12.86 7.22
C THR A 363 -22.53 -11.92 8.38
N TRP A 364 -22.98 -10.70 8.09
CA TRP A 364 -23.42 -9.77 9.13
C TRP A 364 -24.68 -10.27 9.84
N GLU A 365 -25.69 -10.74 9.10
CA GLU A 365 -26.92 -11.30 9.66
C GLU A 365 -26.64 -12.54 10.51
N LEU A 366 -25.67 -13.39 10.12
CA LEU A 366 -25.22 -14.50 10.94
C LEU A 366 -24.69 -14.01 12.31
N LEU A 367 -23.81 -13.01 12.31
CA LEU A 367 -23.25 -12.46 13.55
C LEU A 367 -24.32 -11.79 14.40
N LYS A 368 -25.23 -11.05 13.76
CA LYS A 368 -26.37 -10.41 14.43
C LYS A 368 -27.33 -11.43 15.05
N ASN A 369 -27.60 -12.54 14.38
CA ASN A 369 -28.45 -13.60 14.92
C ASN A 369 -27.81 -14.33 16.11
N GLU A 370 -26.48 -14.46 16.12
CA GLU A 370 -25.76 -15.10 17.23
C GLU A 370 -25.61 -14.17 18.45
N PHE A 371 -25.25 -12.90 18.21
CA PHE A 371 -24.85 -11.97 19.27
C PHE A 371 -25.89 -10.90 19.60
N GLY A 372 -26.99 -10.84 18.86
CA GLY A 372 -27.93 -9.71 18.94
C GLY A 372 -27.33 -8.47 18.28
N GLU A 373 -27.28 -7.35 18.99
CA GLU A 373 -26.65 -6.15 18.46
C GLU A 373 -25.12 -6.29 18.46
N VAL A 374 -24.49 -6.09 17.30
CA VAL A 374 -23.04 -6.25 17.13
C VAL A 374 -22.33 -5.02 17.71
N ARG A 375 -21.85 -5.13 18.96
CA ARG A 375 -21.17 -4.05 19.71
C ARG A 375 -19.69 -4.37 19.93
N TYR A 376 -18.86 -3.32 19.97
CA TYR A 376 -17.44 -3.46 20.29
C TYR A 376 -17.23 -3.87 21.76
N SER A 377 -18.00 -3.31 22.69
CA SER A 377 -17.89 -3.64 24.14
C SER A 377 -18.05 -5.14 24.44
N GLU A 378 -18.89 -5.82 23.67
CA GLU A 378 -19.20 -7.25 23.79
C GLU A 378 -18.37 -8.14 22.87
N TYR A 379 -17.55 -7.54 22.00
CA TYR A 379 -16.71 -8.29 21.07
C TYR A 379 -15.68 -9.14 21.81
N ARG A 380 -15.60 -10.42 21.45
CA ARG A 380 -14.57 -11.36 21.89
C ARG A 380 -14.11 -12.18 20.70
N PHE A 381 -12.81 -12.19 20.44
CA PHE A 381 -12.21 -12.85 19.29
C PHE A 381 -12.66 -14.31 19.15
N GLU A 382 -12.58 -15.08 20.23
CA GLU A 382 -12.85 -16.52 20.23
C GLU A 382 -14.29 -16.83 19.85
N ASN A 383 -15.24 -15.99 20.26
CA ASN A 383 -16.65 -16.16 19.96
C ASN A 383 -16.93 -15.92 18.46
N TYR A 384 -16.40 -14.83 17.91
CA TYR A 384 -16.59 -14.49 16.49
C TYR A 384 -15.87 -15.49 15.58
N ASP A 385 -14.65 -15.89 15.93
CA ASP A 385 -13.89 -16.90 15.19
C ASP A 385 -14.61 -18.25 15.16
N ARG A 386 -15.19 -18.68 16.29
CA ARG A 386 -15.97 -19.93 16.38
C ARG A 386 -17.19 -19.92 15.47
N VAL A 387 -17.98 -18.84 15.48
CA VAL A 387 -19.20 -18.72 14.65
C VAL A 387 -18.86 -18.75 13.16
N LEU A 388 -17.85 -17.99 12.75
CA LEU A 388 -17.42 -17.93 11.36
C LEU A 388 -16.78 -19.26 10.91
N THR A 389 -16.01 -19.91 11.79
CA THR A 389 -15.44 -21.24 11.52
C THR A 389 -16.54 -22.27 11.31
N ARG A 390 -17.54 -22.32 12.21
CA ARG A 390 -18.70 -23.22 12.08
C ARG A 390 -19.45 -22.99 10.77
N ALA A 391 -19.65 -21.73 10.37
CA ALA A 391 -20.29 -21.40 9.11
C ALA A 391 -19.48 -21.90 7.89
N ILE A 392 -18.15 -21.77 7.91
CA ILE A 392 -17.30 -22.33 6.85
C ILE A 392 -17.39 -23.86 6.82
N GLU A 393 -17.39 -24.52 7.99
CA GLU A 393 -17.44 -25.98 8.10
C GLU A 393 -18.77 -26.56 7.62
N SER A 394 -19.87 -25.82 7.76
CA SER A 394 -21.17 -26.19 7.18
C SER A 394 -21.28 -25.86 5.68
N GLY A 395 -20.21 -25.40 5.04
CA GLY A 395 -20.17 -25.07 3.62
C GLY A 395 -20.68 -23.67 3.26
N ALA A 396 -20.99 -22.83 4.25
CA ALA A 396 -21.40 -21.45 4.00
C ALA A 396 -20.22 -20.59 3.53
N ARG A 397 -20.51 -19.70 2.58
CA ARG A 397 -19.54 -18.70 2.12
C ARG A 397 -19.66 -17.44 2.97
N ILE A 398 -18.60 -17.06 3.68
CA ILE A 398 -18.61 -15.87 4.54
C ILE A 398 -18.00 -14.62 3.88
N TYR A 399 -17.41 -14.74 2.69
CA TYR A 399 -16.90 -13.59 1.94
C TYR A 399 -17.76 -13.33 0.71
N SER A 400 -17.87 -12.06 0.32
CA SER A 400 -18.31 -11.72 -1.03
C SER A 400 -17.21 -12.00 -2.06
N ALA A 401 -17.59 -12.04 -3.33
CA ALA A 401 -16.63 -12.12 -4.44
C ALA A 401 -15.96 -10.76 -4.75
N ALA A 402 -16.34 -9.69 -4.05
CA ALA A 402 -15.84 -8.34 -4.26
C ALA A 402 -14.66 -8.05 -3.32
N TYR A 403 -13.61 -7.41 -3.87
CA TYR A 403 -12.37 -7.04 -3.19
C TYR A 403 -11.61 -8.26 -2.62
N ILE A 404 -10.53 -8.67 -3.29
CA ILE A 404 -9.70 -9.80 -2.84
C ILE A 404 -9.01 -9.36 -1.55
N MET A 405 -9.57 -9.72 -0.40
CA MET A 405 -8.89 -9.58 0.88
C MET A 405 -7.64 -10.45 0.85
N PRO A 406 -6.43 -9.89 1.00
CA PRO A 406 -5.21 -10.69 1.11
C PRO A 406 -5.33 -11.64 2.30
N ALA A 407 -4.44 -12.63 2.39
CA ALA A 407 -4.20 -13.31 3.66
C ALA A 407 -2.86 -12.78 4.18
N ALA A 408 -2.80 -12.19 5.38
CA ALA A 408 -1.50 -11.96 6.01
C ALA A 408 -1.06 -13.24 6.70
N ARG A 409 0.09 -13.78 6.31
CA ARG A 409 0.75 -14.83 7.09
C ARG A 409 1.03 -14.37 8.53
N ALA A 410 1.31 -13.07 8.73
CA ALA A 410 1.55 -12.46 10.05
C ALA A 410 0.40 -12.63 11.06
N PHE A 411 -0.86 -12.66 10.61
CA PHE A 411 -2.02 -12.90 11.49
C PHE A 411 -2.61 -14.31 11.37
N ASN A 412 -2.14 -15.09 10.38
CA ASN A 412 -2.65 -16.43 10.06
C ASN A 412 -1.67 -17.55 10.44
N ALA A 413 -0.85 -17.37 11.48
CA ALA A 413 0.08 -18.40 11.98
C ALA A 413 -0.66 -19.69 12.42
N GLY A 414 -0.99 -20.57 11.46
CA GLY A 414 -1.73 -21.82 11.68
C GLY A 414 -3.26 -21.71 11.68
N HIS A 415 -3.85 -20.52 11.51
CA HIS A 415 -5.30 -20.31 11.57
C HIS A 415 -5.94 -20.05 10.20
N ARG A 416 -7.25 -20.26 10.10
CA ARG A 416 -8.04 -19.96 8.90
C ARG A 416 -8.04 -18.45 8.62
N LYS A 417 -8.19 -18.08 7.34
CA LYS A 417 -8.09 -16.70 6.84
C LYS A 417 -8.93 -15.67 7.61
N HIS A 418 -10.13 -16.03 8.05
CA HIS A 418 -11.02 -15.11 8.76
C HIS A 418 -10.54 -14.76 10.16
N ALA A 419 -9.87 -15.69 10.86
CA ALA A 419 -9.22 -15.42 12.13
C ALA A 419 -8.18 -14.28 11.97
N GLY A 420 -7.38 -14.32 10.89
CA GLY A 420 -6.42 -13.25 10.61
C GLY A 420 -7.07 -11.88 10.37
N HIS A 421 -8.26 -11.83 9.76
CA HIS A 421 -9.00 -10.58 9.60
C HIS A 421 -9.55 -10.05 10.93
N LEU A 422 -10.06 -10.93 11.79
CA LEU A 422 -10.49 -10.55 13.13
C LEU A 422 -9.32 -9.99 13.95
N ARG A 423 -8.14 -10.61 13.88
CA ARG A 423 -6.92 -10.09 14.52
C ARG A 423 -6.45 -8.75 13.95
N LEU A 424 -6.60 -8.55 12.65
CA LEU A 424 -6.34 -7.25 12.03
C LEU A 424 -7.26 -6.16 12.63
N LEU A 425 -8.54 -6.47 12.80
CA LEU A 425 -9.50 -5.57 13.44
C LEU A 425 -9.11 -5.27 14.90
N GLU A 426 -8.74 -6.29 15.69
CA GLU A 426 -8.23 -6.10 17.05
C GLU A 426 -6.98 -5.22 17.07
N ALA A 427 -6.03 -5.45 16.17
CA ALA A 427 -4.81 -4.64 16.07
C ALA A 427 -5.14 -3.17 15.77
N MET A 428 -6.09 -2.88 14.88
CA MET A 428 -6.56 -1.52 14.60
C MET A 428 -7.18 -0.87 15.84
N LEU A 429 -8.04 -1.60 16.56
CA LEU A 429 -8.74 -1.12 17.75
C LEU A 429 -7.81 -0.91 18.94
N ASN A 430 -6.78 -1.74 19.09
CA ASN A 430 -5.77 -1.64 20.14
C ASN A 430 -4.79 -0.49 19.89
N GLN A 431 -4.60 -0.09 18.63
CA GLN A 431 -3.81 1.09 18.25
C GLN A 431 -4.64 2.39 18.20
N HIS A 432 -5.84 2.37 18.79
CA HIS A 432 -6.75 3.53 18.85
C HIS A 432 -6.98 4.16 17.47
N LEU A 433 -7.11 3.33 16.43
CA LEU A 433 -7.20 3.83 15.06
C LEU A 433 -8.48 4.65 14.85
N SER A 434 -9.59 4.27 15.47
CA SER A 434 -10.86 5.01 15.40
C SER A 434 -10.72 6.47 15.83
N GLU A 435 -10.06 6.70 16.95
CA GLU A 435 -9.84 8.01 17.55
C GLU A 435 -8.90 8.84 16.68
N ARG A 436 -7.76 8.26 16.30
CA ARG A 436 -6.79 8.90 15.40
C ARG A 436 -7.41 9.29 14.06
N LEU A 437 -8.30 8.44 13.52
CA LEU A 437 -9.01 8.74 12.28
C LEU A 437 -9.97 9.94 12.45
N SER A 438 -10.65 10.05 13.59
CA SER A 438 -11.55 11.19 13.87
C SER A 438 -10.82 12.53 14.00
N GLU A 439 -9.52 12.49 14.29
CA GLU A 439 -8.65 13.67 14.45
C GLU A 439 -7.93 14.08 13.15
N THR A 440 -8.08 13.31 12.07
CA THR A 440 -7.41 13.63 10.81
C THR A 440 -7.96 14.90 10.15
N ALA A 441 -7.08 15.68 9.52
CA ALA A 441 -7.44 16.90 8.83
C ALA A 441 -7.94 16.67 7.39
N SER A 442 -7.65 15.49 6.82
CA SER A 442 -7.95 15.17 5.42
C SER A 442 -8.30 13.69 5.23
N MET A 443 -9.06 13.38 4.16
CA MET A 443 -9.35 12.00 3.77
C MET A 443 -8.07 11.25 3.39
N GLN A 444 -7.09 11.95 2.83
CA GLN A 444 -5.78 11.42 2.45
C GLN A 444 -4.98 10.97 3.69
N ASP A 445 -5.04 11.70 4.79
CA ASP A 445 -4.40 11.30 6.05
C ASP A 445 -5.09 10.08 6.66
N ALA A 446 -6.43 10.07 6.69
CA ALA A 446 -7.21 8.92 7.14
C ALA A 446 -6.90 7.66 6.32
N PHE A 447 -6.74 7.83 5.00
CA PHE A 447 -6.29 6.77 4.12
C PHE A 447 -4.89 6.26 4.45
N ASN A 448 -3.93 7.17 4.69
CA ASN A 448 -2.55 6.81 5.02
C ASN A 448 -2.50 6.02 6.34
N LEU A 449 -3.31 6.40 7.33
CA LEU A 449 -3.46 5.67 8.58
C LEU A 449 -3.98 4.24 8.36
N LEU A 450 -5.01 4.05 7.53
CA LEU A 450 -5.53 2.73 7.20
C LEU A 450 -4.52 1.89 6.39
N ARG A 451 -3.88 2.51 5.40
CA ARG A 451 -2.87 1.87 4.53
C ARG A 451 -1.66 1.37 5.30
N ALA A 452 -1.33 1.99 6.44
CA ALA A 452 -0.23 1.55 7.29
C ALA A 452 -0.47 0.16 7.89
N PHE A 453 -1.71 -0.33 7.92
CA PHE A 453 -2.01 -1.65 8.47
C PHE A 453 -1.71 -2.77 7.45
N PRO A 454 -1.07 -3.86 7.91
CA PRO A 454 -0.88 -5.07 7.10
C PRO A 454 -2.20 -5.54 6.47
N MET A 455 -2.13 -6.08 5.25
CA MET A 455 -3.27 -6.52 4.41
C MET A 455 -4.08 -5.40 3.74
N LEU A 456 -3.97 -4.14 4.18
CA LEU A 456 -4.67 -3.03 3.55
C LEU A 456 -3.80 -2.36 2.48
N GLY A 457 -3.74 -2.97 1.30
CA GLY A 457 -3.15 -2.32 0.13
C GLY A 457 -3.97 -1.10 -0.31
N ASP A 458 -3.39 -0.26 -1.18
CA ASP A 458 -3.92 1.04 -1.61
C ASP A 458 -5.41 1.00 -1.95
N PHE A 459 -5.83 0.02 -2.73
CA PHE A 459 -7.22 -0.08 -3.14
C PHE A 459 -8.15 -0.39 -1.96
N LEU A 460 -7.78 -1.32 -1.08
CA LEU A 460 -8.60 -1.68 0.08
C LEU A 460 -8.67 -0.54 1.10
N ALA A 461 -7.54 0.10 1.40
CA ALA A 461 -7.51 1.27 2.27
C ALA A 461 -8.41 2.39 1.73
N PHE A 462 -8.40 2.63 0.41
CA PHE A 462 -9.29 3.59 -0.24
C PHE A 462 -10.76 3.20 -0.14
N GLN A 463 -11.09 1.91 -0.30
CA GLN A 463 -12.46 1.45 -0.09
C GLN A 463 -12.92 1.68 1.36
N PHE A 464 -12.08 1.35 2.34
CA PHE A 464 -12.41 1.45 3.75
C PHE A 464 -12.57 2.90 4.20
N VAL A 465 -11.66 3.79 3.81
CA VAL A 465 -11.81 5.22 4.14
C VAL A 465 -13.07 5.81 3.51
N THR A 466 -13.43 5.40 2.29
CA THR A 466 -14.68 5.84 1.65
C THR A 466 -15.90 5.34 2.42
N ASP A 467 -15.91 4.05 2.79
CA ASP A 467 -17.01 3.43 3.51
C ASP A 467 -17.18 4.01 4.93
N LEU A 468 -16.07 4.29 5.63
CA LEU A 468 -16.09 5.00 6.91
C LEU A 468 -16.55 6.45 6.74
N ASN A 469 -16.18 7.11 5.65
CA ASN A 469 -16.66 8.45 5.32
C ASN A 469 -18.15 8.48 4.94
N TYR A 470 -18.88 7.36 4.91
CA TYR A 470 -20.35 7.41 4.91
C TYR A 470 -20.95 7.64 6.31
N SER A 471 -20.17 7.44 7.37
CA SER A 471 -20.62 7.58 8.76
C SER A 471 -20.40 9.00 9.32
N THR A 472 -20.74 9.18 10.59
CA THR A 472 -20.44 10.39 11.38
C THR A 472 -18.98 10.46 11.85
N LEU A 473 -18.18 9.39 11.68
CA LEU A 473 -16.78 9.35 12.09
C LEU A 473 -15.92 10.39 11.34
N MET A 474 -16.26 10.68 10.08
CA MET A 474 -15.51 11.58 9.21
C MET A 474 -16.46 12.37 8.31
N ASN A 475 -16.03 13.56 7.88
CA ASN A 475 -16.81 14.42 7.00
C ASN A 475 -15.99 15.05 5.87
N PHE A 476 -15.23 14.23 5.16
CA PHE A 476 -14.41 14.70 4.04
C PHE A 476 -15.17 14.70 2.71
N SER A 477 -14.69 15.52 1.78
CA SER A 477 -15.16 15.48 0.39
C SER A 477 -14.71 14.19 -0.29
N GLU A 478 -15.65 13.47 -0.89
CA GLU A 478 -15.36 12.28 -1.71
C GLU A 478 -14.64 12.62 -3.03
N GLN A 479 -14.36 13.90 -3.27
CA GLN A 479 -13.58 14.40 -4.41
C GLN A 479 -12.12 14.71 -4.05
N GLU A 480 -11.70 14.52 -2.80
CA GLU A 480 -10.36 14.86 -2.36
C GLU A 480 -9.29 14.07 -3.13
N PHE A 481 -9.42 12.74 -3.20
CA PHE A 481 -8.54 11.88 -3.98
C PHE A 481 -9.23 10.57 -4.38
N VAL A 482 -8.59 9.80 -5.28
CA VAL A 482 -9.09 8.50 -5.74
C VAL A 482 -7.96 7.52 -5.99
N VAL A 483 -8.18 6.25 -5.65
CA VAL A 483 -7.24 5.16 -5.96
C VAL A 483 -7.87 4.20 -6.97
N PRO A 484 -7.39 4.15 -8.23
CA PRO A 484 -7.94 3.26 -9.24
C PRO A 484 -7.63 1.80 -8.93
N GLY A 485 -8.68 0.99 -8.76
CA GLY A 485 -8.56 -0.46 -8.64
C GLY A 485 -8.25 -1.14 -9.98
N PRO A 486 -7.85 -2.42 -10.00
CA PRO A 486 -7.45 -3.13 -11.21
C PRO A 486 -8.49 -3.12 -12.33
N GLY A 487 -9.78 -3.19 -11.98
CA GLY A 487 -10.87 -3.11 -12.97
C GLY A 487 -11.03 -1.72 -13.56
N ALA A 488 -10.86 -0.67 -12.76
CA ALA A 488 -10.91 0.72 -13.25
C ALA A 488 -9.74 1.02 -14.16
N ARG A 489 -8.52 0.58 -13.81
CA ARG A 489 -7.32 0.68 -14.67
C ARG A 489 -7.54 0.03 -16.03
N ASP A 490 -8.11 -1.18 -16.04
CA ASP A 490 -8.48 -1.88 -17.27
C ASP A 490 -9.52 -1.09 -18.08
N GLY A 491 -10.51 -0.48 -17.40
CA GLY A 491 -11.53 0.37 -18.02
C GLY A 491 -10.96 1.63 -18.65
N ILE A 492 -10.09 2.34 -17.93
CA ILE A 492 -9.36 3.52 -18.40
C ILE A 492 -8.56 3.15 -19.66
N ARG A 493 -7.80 2.04 -19.62
CA ARG A 493 -7.01 1.59 -20.78
C ARG A 493 -7.88 1.31 -22.00
N LYS A 494 -9.10 0.80 -21.82
CA LYS A 494 -10.03 0.59 -22.93
C LYS A 494 -10.63 1.91 -23.42
N CYS A 495 -10.96 2.83 -22.52
CA CYS A 495 -11.58 4.11 -22.85
C CYS A 495 -10.62 5.11 -23.49
N PHE A 496 -9.32 4.98 -23.28
CA PHE A 496 -8.34 5.93 -23.81
C PHE A 496 -7.21 5.20 -24.54
N SER A 497 -6.97 5.61 -25.78
CA SER A 497 -5.88 5.07 -26.60
C SER A 497 -4.51 5.54 -26.10
N ASP A 498 -4.47 6.75 -25.53
CA ASP A 498 -3.31 7.43 -24.99
C ASP A 498 -3.76 8.28 -23.79
N LEU A 499 -3.03 8.26 -22.68
CA LEU A 499 -3.35 9.06 -21.49
C LEU A 499 -2.67 10.45 -21.52
N GLY A 500 -1.77 10.68 -22.47
CA GLY A 500 -0.93 11.87 -22.45
C GLY A 500 -0.08 11.91 -21.18
N GLU A 501 -0.16 13.02 -20.45
CA GLU A 501 0.57 13.22 -19.20
C GLU A 501 -0.26 12.89 -17.95
N PHE A 502 -1.49 12.40 -18.11
CA PHE A 502 -2.41 12.13 -17.01
C PHE A 502 -2.09 10.79 -16.36
N SER A 503 -2.02 10.76 -15.02
CA SER A 503 -2.14 9.52 -14.28
C SER A 503 -3.56 8.96 -14.37
N GLU A 504 -3.76 7.69 -14.03
CA GLU A 504 -5.09 7.08 -13.99
C GLU A 504 -6.04 7.80 -13.00
N ALA A 505 -5.52 8.37 -11.91
CA ALA A 505 -6.30 9.16 -10.97
C ALA A 505 -6.68 10.52 -11.58
N ASP A 506 -5.76 11.16 -12.32
CA ASP A 506 -6.04 12.40 -13.05
C ASP A 506 -7.11 12.19 -14.12
N VAL A 507 -7.10 11.04 -14.80
CA VAL A 507 -8.15 10.68 -15.78
C VAL A 507 -9.52 10.56 -15.10
N ILE A 508 -9.60 9.93 -13.92
CA ILE A 508 -10.87 9.83 -13.19
C ILE A 508 -11.38 11.21 -12.80
N ARG A 509 -10.49 12.09 -12.32
CA ARG A 509 -10.83 13.48 -12.00
C ARG A 509 -11.28 14.25 -13.23
N TRP A 510 -10.54 14.15 -14.32
CA TRP A 510 -10.85 14.77 -15.61
C TRP A 510 -12.23 14.34 -16.15
N VAL A 511 -12.58 13.06 -16.01
CA VAL A 511 -13.91 12.55 -16.37
C VAL A 511 -15.00 13.10 -15.44
N MET A 512 -14.75 13.14 -14.13
CA MET A 512 -15.70 13.67 -13.15
C MET A 512 -16.00 15.15 -13.40
N ASP A 513 -14.97 15.98 -13.61
CA ASP A 513 -15.07 17.42 -13.85
C ASP A 513 -15.86 17.74 -15.13
N ARG A 514 -15.87 16.82 -16.10
CA ARG A 514 -16.49 17.00 -17.42
C ARG A 514 -17.82 16.29 -17.59
N GLN A 515 -18.36 15.65 -16.55
CA GLN A 515 -19.50 14.75 -16.68
C GLN A 515 -20.70 15.34 -17.42
N SER A 516 -21.11 16.57 -17.08
CA SER A 516 -22.24 17.24 -17.75
C SER A 516 -21.97 17.46 -19.24
N ALA A 517 -20.82 18.05 -19.57
CA ALA A 517 -20.45 18.33 -20.95
C ALA A 517 -20.31 17.04 -21.79
N GLU A 518 -19.85 15.94 -21.18
CA GLU A 518 -19.68 14.67 -21.87
C GLU A 518 -21.00 13.93 -22.07
N PHE A 519 -21.95 13.99 -21.11
CA PHE A 519 -23.31 13.49 -21.32
C PHE A 519 -24.01 14.23 -22.47
N ASP A 520 -23.89 15.56 -22.50
CA ASP A 520 -24.40 16.38 -23.61
C ASP A 520 -23.73 16.02 -24.94
N ARG A 521 -22.39 15.87 -24.94
CA ARG A 521 -21.61 15.50 -26.14
C ARG A 521 -22.07 14.18 -26.75
N VAL A 522 -22.35 13.16 -25.93
CA VAL A 522 -22.80 11.85 -26.44
C VAL A 522 -24.32 11.80 -26.70
N GLY A 523 -25.05 12.87 -26.37
CA GLY A 523 -26.49 13.01 -26.59
C GLY A 523 -27.35 12.17 -25.65
N VAL A 524 -26.96 12.02 -24.38
CA VAL A 524 -27.73 11.27 -23.38
C VAL A 524 -28.04 12.11 -22.16
N THR A 525 -29.27 12.01 -21.65
CA THR A 525 -29.66 12.66 -20.39
C THR A 525 -29.27 11.80 -19.21
N PHE A 526 -28.50 12.36 -18.27
CA PHE A 526 -28.13 11.66 -17.02
C PHE A 526 -28.95 12.15 -15.83
N LYS A 527 -29.67 11.23 -15.17
CA LYS A 527 -30.43 11.53 -13.94
C LYS A 527 -29.49 11.49 -12.73
N SER A 528 -29.15 12.66 -12.18
CA SER A 528 -28.37 12.75 -10.94
C SER A 528 -29.00 11.98 -9.76
N LEU A 529 -28.24 11.74 -8.69
CA LEU A 529 -28.78 11.15 -7.47
C LEU A 529 -29.48 12.23 -6.64
N TRP A 530 -30.69 12.63 -7.06
CA TRP A 530 -31.48 13.71 -6.44
C TRP A 530 -30.74 15.05 -6.28
N GLY A 531 -29.96 15.42 -7.29
CA GLY A 531 -29.16 16.64 -7.34
C GLY A 531 -27.69 16.44 -6.98
N ARG A 532 -27.30 15.27 -6.47
CA ARG A 532 -25.89 14.92 -6.26
C ARG A 532 -25.27 14.45 -7.59
N PRO A 533 -24.19 15.09 -8.09
CA PRO A 533 -23.48 14.64 -9.29
C PRO A 533 -22.59 13.42 -8.98
N LEU A 534 -22.08 12.75 -10.03
CA LEU A 534 -21.12 11.67 -9.87
C LEU A 534 -19.87 12.16 -9.14
N GLN A 535 -19.41 11.42 -8.13
CA GLN A 535 -18.18 11.69 -7.40
C GLN A 535 -17.02 10.86 -7.96
N LEU A 536 -15.78 11.12 -7.51
CA LEU A 536 -14.60 10.38 -7.99
C LEU A 536 -14.74 8.86 -7.80
N ILE A 537 -15.30 8.42 -6.67
CA ILE A 537 -15.54 7.00 -6.40
C ILE A 537 -16.54 6.38 -7.39
N ASP A 538 -17.57 7.13 -7.78
CA ASP A 538 -18.58 6.67 -8.74
C ASP A 538 -17.95 6.55 -10.14
N CYS A 539 -17.16 7.54 -10.56
CA CYS A 539 -16.44 7.48 -11.83
C CYS A 539 -15.42 6.33 -11.87
N GLN A 540 -14.68 6.11 -10.78
CA GLN A 540 -13.79 4.95 -10.64
C GLN A 540 -14.58 3.64 -10.79
N ASN A 541 -15.73 3.54 -10.14
CA ASN A 541 -16.57 2.35 -10.19
C ASN A 541 -17.12 2.11 -11.60
N LEU A 542 -17.59 3.17 -12.27
CA LEU A 542 -18.05 3.13 -13.65
C LEU A 542 -16.96 2.61 -14.59
N PHE A 543 -15.69 3.04 -14.46
CA PHE A 543 -14.61 2.49 -15.30
C PHE A 543 -14.45 0.98 -15.09
N CYS A 544 -14.58 0.49 -13.85
CA CYS A 544 -14.52 -0.94 -13.54
C CYS A 544 -15.64 -1.71 -14.23
N GLU A 545 -16.86 -1.18 -14.22
CA GLU A 545 -18.00 -1.81 -14.88
C GLU A 545 -17.95 -1.68 -16.41
N THR A 546 -17.52 -0.54 -16.94
CA THR A 546 -17.30 -0.34 -18.38
C THR A 546 -16.25 -1.32 -18.90
N SER A 547 -15.17 -1.60 -18.16
CA SER A 547 -14.21 -2.66 -18.53
C SER A 547 -14.90 -4.00 -18.77
N LYS A 548 -15.84 -4.39 -17.89
CA LYS A 548 -16.60 -5.64 -18.00
C LYS A 548 -17.57 -5.59 -19.17
N TYR A 549 -18.35 -4.51 -19.28
CA TYR A 549 -19.34 -4.30 -20.32
C TYR A 549 -18.70 -4.33 -21.72
N ALA A 550 -17.58 -3.62 -21.88
CA ALA A 550 -16.83 -3.55 -23.13
C ALA A 550 -16.29 -4.91 -23.61
N ARG A 551 -16.20 -5.95 -22.77
CA ARG A 551 -15.79 -7.29 -23.23
C ARG A 551 -16.77 -7.88 -24.24
N LEU A 552 -18.04 -7.49 -24.16
CA LEU A 552 -19.09 -7.94 -25.06
C LEU A 552 -19.44 -6.87 -26.09
N ALA A 553 -19.51 -5.60 -25.69
CA ALA A 553 -19.84 -4.50 -26.59
C ALA A 553 -18.71 -4.11 -27.55
N HIS A 554 -17.45 -4.33 -27.16
CA HIS A 554 -16.24 -4.01 -27.93
C HIS A 554 -15.21 -5.14 -27.82
N PRO A 555 -15.51 -6.33 -28.36
CA PRO A 555 -14.67 -7.52 -28.19
C PRO A 555 -13.29 -7.38 -28.81
N ASP A 556 -13.13 -6.46 -29.76
CA ASP A 556 -11.87 -6.11 -30.42
C ASP A 556 -10.96 -5.21 -29.56
N VAL A 557 -11.47 -4.60 -28.48
CA VAL A 557 -10.71 -3.72 -27.60
C VAL A 557 -10.21 -4.48 -26.37
N VAL A 558 -8.91 -4.78 -26.37
CA VAL A 558 -8.25 -5.55 -25.31
C VAL A 558 -7.87 -4.64 -24.13
N GLY A 559 -8.20 -5.07 -22.91
CA GLY A 559 -7.77 -4.41 -21.67
C GLY A 559 -6.50 -5.04 -21.08
N LEU A 560 -5.95 -4.42 -20.03
CA LEU A 560 -4.75 -4.89 -19.31
C LEU A 560 -4.85 -6.35 -18.81
N SER A 561 -6.05 -6.78 -18.43
CA SER A 561 -6.30 -8.08 -17.81
C SER A 561 -6.43 -9.25 -18.79
N GLY A 562 -6.53 -8.99 -20.10
CA GLY A 562 -6.78 -10.00 -21.13
C GLY A 562 -8.13 -10.74 -21.00
N ARG A 563 -9.02 -10.29 -20.09
CA ARG A 563 -10.30 -10.97 -19.82
C ARG A 563 -11.32 -10.67 -20.91
N THR A 564 -11.85 -11.73 -21.51
CA THR A 564 -12.83 -11.65 -22.61
C THR A 564 -14.26 -12.01 -22.22
N ARG A 565 -14.48 -12.57 -21.02
CA ARG A 565 -15.81 -13.02 -20.57
C ARG A 565 -16.29 -12.31 -19.30
N ILE A 566 -17.61 -12.24 -19.12
CA ILE A 566 -18.27 -11.83 -17.88
C ILE A 566 -18.77 -13.09 -17.18
N LYS A 567 -18.24 -13.39 -15.99
CA LYS A 567 -18.58 -14.62 -15.24
C LYS A 567 -19.91 -14.52 -14.48
N GLN A 568 -20.29 -13.33 -14.02
CA GLN A 568 -21.47 -13.15 -13.17
C GLN A 568 -22.70 -12.85 -14.02
N MET A 569 -23.69 -13.71 -13.91
CA MET A 569 -25.02 -13.53 -14.50
C MET A 569 -25.90 -12.70 -13.58
N TYR A 570 -26.78 -11.88 -14.17
CA TYR A 570 -27.79 -11.18 -13.41
C TYR A 570 -28.79 -12.18 -12.82
N ARG A 571 -29.16 -11.98 -11.56
CA ARG A 571 -30.24 -12.71 -10.89
C ARG A 571 -31.07 -11.69 -10.11
N PRO A 572 -32.37 -11.55 -10.41
CA PRO A 572 -33.21 -10.63 -9.67
C PRO A 572 -33.25 -11.02 -8.20
N THR A 573 -33.16 -10.01 -7.32
CA THR A 573 -33.33 -10.20 -5.87
C THR A 573 -34.69 -9.62 -5.51
N PRO A 574 -35.64 -10.43 -5.04
CA PRO A 574 -37.04 -9.99 -4.85
C PRO A 574 -37.21 -9.03 -3.68
N LYS A 575 -36.28 -9.04 -2.71
CA LYS A 575 -36.37 -8.17 -1.54
C LYS A 575 -36.10 -6.70 -1.95
N PRO A 576 -37.06 -5.78 -1.79
CA PRO A 576 -36.85 -4.37 -2.10
C PRO A 576 -35.75 -3.77 -1.20
N ILE A 577 -35.18 -2.64 -1.64
CA ILE A 577 -34.21 -1.87 -0.87
C ILE A 577 -34.93 -0.59 -0.42
N ALA A 578 -34.95 -0.34 0.89
CA ALA A 578 -35.34 0.96 1.41
C ALA A 578 -34.13 1.89 1.27
N TYR A 579 -34.14 2.73 0.24
CA TYR A 579 -32.98 3.56 -0.06
C TYR A 579 -32.84 4.67 0.97
N TRP A 580 -31.65 4.76 1.54
CA TRP A 580 -31.27 5.75 2.52
C TRP A 580 -29.77 5.99 2.44
N TYR A 581 -29.39 7.25 2.36
CA TYR A 581 -28.02 7.69 2.08
C TYR A 581 -27.43 8.39 3.30
N PRO A 582 -26.10 8.61 3.37
CA PRO A 582 -25.47 9.35 4.45
C PRO A 582 -26.21 10.68 4.71
N PRO A 583 -26.69 10.95 5.95
CA PRO A 583 -27.48 12.15 6.26
C PRO A 583 -26.82 13.45 5.83
N LYS A 584 -25.49 13.52 5.95
CA LYS A 584 -24.67 14.66 5.53
C LYS A 584 -24.75 15.00 4.04
N TRP A 585 -25.32 14.13 3.21
CA TRP A 585 -25.56 14.43 1.79
C TRP A 585 -26.83 15.25 1.56
N GLY A 586 -27.75 15.34 2.53
CA GLY A 586 -28.94 16.17 2.44
C GLY A 586 -29.96 15.74 1.37
N ILE A 587 -29.91 14.49 0.89
CA ILE A 587 -30.79 14.00 -0.19
C ILE A 587 -31.97 13.14 0.29
N ASN A 588 -31.96 12.68 1.54
CA ASN A 588 -32.96 11.71 2.02
C ASN A 588 -34.40 12.25 2.03
N GLU A 589 -34.59 13.57 2.20
CA GLU A 589 -35.92 14.17 2.10
C GLU A 589 -36.51 14.02 0.69
N LYS A 590 -35.71 14.33 -0.34
CA LYS A 590 -36.11 14.16 -1.75
C LYS A 590 -36.34 12.69 -2.10
N VAL A 591 -35.51 11.79 -1.57
CA VAL A 591 -35.68 10.34 -1.74
C VAL A 591 -37.04 9.90 -1.20
N ASN A 592 -37.42 10.37 -0.01
CA ASN A 592 -38.69 10.00 0.63
C ASN A 592 -39.90 10.58 -0.09
N GLN A 593 -39.78 11.79 -0.65
CA GLN A 593 -40.86 12.43 -1.40
C GLN A 593 -41.10 11.80 -2.76
N GLN A 594 -40.05 11.26 -3.40
CA GLN A 594 -40.10 10.80 -4.80
C GLN A 594 -40.17 9.27 -4.95
N LEU A 595 -39.80 8.50 -3.93
CA LEU A 595 -39.92 7.04 -3.97
C LEU A 595 -41.27 6.57 -3.42
N PRO A 596 -41.82 5.44 -3.92
CA PRO A 596 -43.02 4.83 -3.37
C PRO A 596 -42.89 4.58 -1.85
N PRO A 597 -44.01 4.66 -1.08
CA PRO A 597 -44.01 4.34 0.35
C PRO A 597 -43.38 2.97 0.63
N GLY A 598 -42.41 2.90 1.54
CA GLY A 598 -41.64 1.69 1.84
C GLY A 598 -40.36 1.49 1.03
N MET A 599 -40.13 2.30 -0.02
CA MET A 599 -38.81 2.44 -0.67
C MET A 599 -38.05 3.69 -0.21
N GLY A 600 -38.75 4.71 0.29
CA GLY A 600 -38.20 5.87 1.01
C GLY A 600 -38.43 5.78 2.52
N SER A 601 -37.33 5.64 3.29
CA SER A 601 -37.17 5.79 4.76
C SER A 601 -37.81 4.81 5.74
N LYS A 602 -37.00 4.39 6.74
CA LYS A 602 -37.40 4.08 8.13
C LYS A 602 -37.54 5.40 8.90
N ALA A 603 -38.63 6.13 8.70
CA ALA A 603 -38.87 7.36 9.46
C ALA A 603 -39.28 6.94 10.88
N GLY A 604 -38.43 7.23 11.87
CA GLY A 604 -38.71 6.89 13.29
C GLY A 604 -37.49 6.52 14.16
N LEU A 605 -36.26 6.51 13.64
CA LEU A 605 -35.08 6.07 14.41
C LEU A 605 -34.34 7.19 15.17
N TRP A 606 -34.79 8.44 15.08
CA TRP A 606 -34.14 9.57 15.75
C TRP A 606 -35.21 10.54 16.25
N GLY A 607 -35.69 10.28 17.46
CA GLY A 607 -36.32 11.23 18.37
C GLY A 607 -35.46 11.36 19.61
#